data_AF-A0A0W8II68-F1
#
_entry.id   AF-A0A0W8II68-F1
#
_cell.length_a   1.000
_cell.length_b   1.000
_cell.length_c   1.000
_cell.angle_alpha   90.00
_cell.angle_beta   90.00
_cell.angle_gamma   90.00
#
_symmetry.space_group_name_H-M   'P 1'
#
loop_
_entity.id
_entity.type
_entity.pdbx_description
1 polymer ?
#
loop_
_entity_poly.entity_id
_entity_poly.type
_entity_poly.pdbx_seq_one_letter_code
_entity_poly.pdbx_strand_id
1 'polypeptide(L)'
;MHLNDIAQRIENLSVQYAQVYGINRSAEWALLKLTEELGELTQAHLTATGQSRDRDLSAEEQQNVVTRELGDVLGMCLVYAKQLGIDPETAIAEKWFPYEKTREDSAK
;
A
#
# COMPACT_ATOMS: atom_id res chain seq x y z
N MET A 1 13.51 -3.05 -10.20
CA MET A 1 12.84 -3.97 -9.26
C MET A 1 11.44 -4.15 -9.79
N HIS A 2 11.07 -5.39 -10.09
CA HIS A 2 9.71 -5.70 -10.53
C HIS A 2 8.78 -5.69 -9.31
N LEU A 3 7.51 -5.32 -9.48
CA LEU A 3 6.56 -5.24 -8.37
C LEU A 3 6.40 -6.60 -7.68
N ASN A 4 6.53 -7.67 -8.46
CA ASN A 4 6.56 -9.04 -7.95
C ASN A 4 7.74 -9.34 -7.02
N ASP A 5 8.92 -8.72 -7.24
CA ASP A 5 10.05 -8.85 -6.32
C ASP A 5 9.75 -8.19 -4.96
N ILE A 6 9.11 -7.02 -4.99
CA ILE A 6 8.68 -6.30 -3.79
C ILE A 6 7.63 -7.12 -3.05
N ALA A 7 6.62 -7.61 -3.76
CA ALA A 7 5.57 -8.44 -3.21
C ALA A 7 6.13 -9.66 -2.48
N GLN A 8 7.12 -10.35 -3.08
CA GLN A 8 7.74 -11.51 -2.45
C GLN A 8 8.54 -11.15 -1.18
N ARG A 9 9.23 -10.02 -1.15
CA ARG A 9 9.96 -9.56 0.04
C ARG A 9 9.02 -9.18 1.18
N ILE A 10 7.94 -8.45 0.86
CA ILE A 10 6.91 -8.07 1.83
C ILE A 10 6.18 -9.31 2.36
N GLU A 11 5.90 -10.28 1.49
CA GLU A 11 5.30 -11.55 1.91
C GLU A 11 6.15 -12.25 2.98
N ASN A 12 7.46 -12.34 2.76
CA ASN A 12 8.38 -12.97 3.71
C ASN A 12 8.38 -12.23 5.07
N LEU A 13 8.39 -10.91 5.06
CA LEU A 13 8.32 -10.09 6.28
C LEU A 13 6.98 -10.29 7.01
N SER A 14 5.88 -10.31 6.26
CA SER A 14 4.54 -10.53 6.81
C SER A 14 4.40 -11.94 7.39
N VAL A 15 5.04 -12.96 6.82
CA VAL A 15 5.04 -14.34 7.38
C VAL A 15 5.75 -14.34 8.72
N GLN A 16 6.92 -13.71 8.81
CA GLN A 16 7.68 -13.60 10.06
C GLN A 16 6.86 -12.87 11.13
N TYR A 17 6.23 -11.76 10.78
CA TYR A 17 5.34 -11.02 11.67
C TYR A 17 4.22 -11.92 12.21
N ALA A 18 3.53 -12.66 11.34
CA ALA A 18 2.45 -13.55 11.76
C ALA A 18 2.91 -14.70 12.67
N GLN A 19 4.12 -15.24 12.44
CA GLN A 19 4.72 -16.26 13.31
C GLN A 19 5.02 -15.71 14.71
N VAL A 20 5.56 -14.49 14.79
CA VAL A 20 5.90 -13.84 16.06
C VAL A 20 4.64 -13.55 16.89
N TYR A 21 3.57 -13.09 16.24
CA TYR A 21 2.37 -12.62 16.94
C TYR A 21 1.19 -13.62 16.92
N GLY A 22 1.36 -14.81 16.34
CA GLY A 22 0.31 -15.84 16.30
C GLY A 22 -0.91 -15.45 15.46
N ILE A 23 -0.71 -14.68 14.39
CA ILE A 23 -1.79 -14.13 13.57
C ILE A 23 -2.15 -15.08 12.44
N ASN A 24 -3.45 -15.34 12.26
CA ASN A 24 -3.95 -15.96 11.04
C ASN A 24 -4.09 -14.91 9.94
N ARG A 25 -3.23 -14.96 8.93
CA ARG A 25 -3.21 -14.00 7.83
C ARG A 25 -4.25 -14.32 6.75
N SER A 26 -5.52 -14.40 7.09
CA SER A 26 -6.58 -14.59 6.09
C SER A 26 -6.71 -13.37 5.17
N ALA A 27 -7.44 -13.51 4.05
CA ALA A 27 -7.73 -12.38 3.17
C ALA A 27 -8.52 -11.28 3.91
N GLU A 28 -9.43 -11.66 4.81
CA GLU A 28 -10.19 -10.72 5.66
C GLU A 28 -9.26 -9.96 6.61
N TRP A 29 -8.30 -10.66 7.24
CA TRP A 29 -7.30 -10.00 8.08
C TRP A 29 -6.46 -9.00 7.27
N ALA A 30 -6.00 -9.40 6.08
CA ALA A 30 -5.22 -8.52 5.22
C ALA A 30 -6.01 -7.28 4.78
N LEU A 31 -7.31 -7.43 4.49
CA LEU A 31 -8.20 -6.31 4.16
C LEU A 31 -8.44 -5.37 5.36
N LEU A 32 -8.62 -5.92 6.56
CA LEU A 32 -8.75 -5.13 7.79
C LEU A 32 -7.48 -4.32 8.06
N LYS A 33 -6.31 -4.96 7.98
CA LYS A 33 -5.01 -4.28 8.12
C LYS A 33 -4.82 -3.21 7.04
N LEU A 34 -5.13 -3.49 5.77
CA LEU A 34 -5.09 -2.48 4.71
C LEU A 34 -5.98 -1.26 5.03
N THR A 35 -7.16 -1.49 5.63
CA THR A 35 -8.06 -0.40 6.04
C THR A 35 -7.46 0.41 7.19
N GLU A 36 -6.78 -0.24 8.13
CA GLU A 36 -6.03 0.40 9.22
C GLU A 36 -4.91 1.30 8.65
N GLU A 37 -4.04 0.76 7.78
CA GLU A 37 -2.94 1.53 7.17
C GLU A 37 -3.46 2.72 6.35
N LEU A 38 -4.60 2.57 5.67
CA LEU A 38 -5.24 3.68 4.95
C LEU A 38 -5.73 4.78 5.92
N GLY A 39 -6.21 4.40 7.10
CA GLY A 39 -6.58 5.33 8.16
C GLY A 39 -5.37 6.10 8.69
N GLU A 40 -4.25 5.41 8.91
CA GLU A 40 -2.99 6.03 9.36
C GLU A 40 -2.44 6.99 8.31
N LEU A 41 -2.41 6.58 7.03
CA LEU A 41 -2.05 7.46 5.91
C LEU A 41 -2.95 8.70 5.84
N THR A 42 -4.27 8.53 6.03
CA THR A 42 -5.21 9.65 6.03
C THR A 42 -4.89 10.62 7.16
N GLN A 43 -4.63 10.12 8.37
CA GLN A 43 -4.27 10.96 9.51
C GLN A 43 -2.94 11.68 9.29
N ALA A 44 -1.93 10.99 8.75
CA ALA A 44 -0.64 11.58 8.42
C ALA A 44 -0.79 12.71 7.39
N HIS A 45 -1.58 12.49 6.34
CA HIS A 45 -1.86 13.49 5.31
C HIS A 45 -2.58 14.72 5.87
N LEU A 46 -3.61 14.53 6.69
CA LEU A 46 -4.34 15.64 7.32
C LEU A 46 -3.43 16.44 8.26
N THR A 47 -2.53 15.78 8.97
CA THR A 47 -1.54 16.45 9.83
C THR A 47 -0.56 17.27 8.99
N ALA A 48 0.02 16.66 7.95
CA ALA A 48 0.98 17.32 7.06
C ALA A 48 0.39 18.52 6.29
N THR A 49 -0.93 18.54 6.09
CA THR A 49 -1.64 19.62 5.39
C THR A 49 -2.31 20.63 6.34
N GLY A 50 -2.07 20.54 7.65
CA GLY A 50 -2.60 21.48 8.64
C GLY A 50 -4.10 21.34 8.93
N GLN A 51 -4.70 20.20 8.58
CA GLN A 51 -6.13 19.88 8.79
C GLN A 51 -6.39 19.08 10.08
N SER A 52 -5.35 18.82 10.87
CA SER A 52 -5.40 18.12 12.14
C SER A 52 -4.56 18.86 13.19
N ARG A 53 -4.66 18.45 14.46
CA ARG A 53 -3.83 18.99 15.54
C ARG A 53 -2.35 18.82 15.20
N ASP A 54 -1.60 19.89 15.41
CA ASP A 54 -0.15 19.88 15.33
C ASP A 54 0.41 18.86 16.33
N ARG A 55 1.41 18.10 15.88
CA ARG A 55 2.05 17.02 16.64
C ARG A 55 3.47 17.38 17.07
N ASP A 56 3.82 18.66 17.05
CA ASP A 56 5.18 19.16 17.33
C ASP A 56 6.25 18.53 16.43
N LEU A 57 5.86 18.22 15.18
CA LEU A 57 6.76 17.69 14.15
C LEU A 57 7.09 18.78 13.14
N SER A 58 8.34 18.81 12.68
CA SER A 58 8.73 19.62 11.53
C SER A 58 8.01 19.17 10.26
N ALA A 59 7.93 20.05 9.26
CA ALA A 59 7.32 19.72 7.97
C ALA A 59 8.00 18.51 7.28
N GLU A 60 9.32 18.37 7.43
CA GLU A 60 10.07 17.22 6.90
C GLU A 60 9.68 15.92 7.61
N GLU A 61 9.57 15.95 8.94
CA GLU A 61 9.13 14.79 9.71
C GLU A 61 7.70 14.39 9.37
N GLN A 62 6.79 15.35 9.21
CA GLN A 62 5.41 15.07 8.78
C GLN A 62 5.37 14.41 7.40
N GLN A 63 6.18 14.89 6.45
CA GLN A 63 6.27 14.30 5.13
C GLN A 63 6.84 12.88 5.17
N ASN A 64 7.84 12.63 6.04
CA ASN A 64 8.41 11.30 6.24
C ASN A 64 7.37 10.31 6.81
N VAL A 65 6.49 10.75 7.73
CA VAL A 65 5.39 9.93 8.21
C VAL A 65 4.47 9.56 7.06
N VAL A 66 4.03 10.52 6.24
CA VAL A 66 3.17 10.25 5.05
C VAL A 66 3.82 9.22 4.12
N THR A 67 5.13 9.33 3.86
CA THR A 67 5.85 8.38 3.01
C THR A 67 5.88 6.97 3.60
N ARG A 68 6.02 6.84 4.93
CA ARG A 68 5.99 5.54 5.60
C ARG A 68 4.61 4.90 5.53
N GLU A 69 3.57 5.64 5.89
CA GLU A 69 2.19 5.12 5.84
C GLU A 69 1.76 4.75 4.42
N LEU A 70 2.21 5.50 3.41
CA LEU A 70 1.97 5.12 2.01
C LEU A 70 2.66 3.79 1.67
N GLY A 71 3.86 3.58 2.19
CA GLY A 71 4.57 2.30 2.09
C GLY A 71 3.78 1.15 2.70
N ASP A 72 3.20 1.36 3.88
CA ASP A 72 2.41 0.34 4.58
C ASP A 72 1.09 0.02 3.84
N VAL A 73 0.40 1.02 3.29
CA VAL A 73 -0.76 0.81 2.40
C VAL A 73 -0.39 -0.02 1.18
N LEU A 74 0.71 0.32 0.50
CA LEU A 74 1.18 -0.44 -0.66
C LEU A 74 1.57 -1.87 -0.27
N GLY A 75 2.25 -2.04 0.87
CA GLY A 75 2.65 -3.35 1.38
C GLY A 75 1.45 -4.24 1.71
N MET A 76 0.46 -3.70 2.42
CA MET A 76 -0.74 -4.45 2.76
C MET A 76 -1.63 -4.75 1.55
N CYS A 77 -1.66 -3.89 0.54
CA CYS A 77 -2.26 -4.21 -0.77
C CYS A 77 -1.61 -5.46 -1.40
N LEU A 78 -0.28 -5.57 -1.36
CA LEU A 78 0.44 -6.72 -1.91
C LEU A 78 0.22 -8.00 -1.08
N VAL A 79 0.17 -7.88 0.26
CA VAL A 79 -0.20 -9.00 1.14
C VAL A 79 -1.62 -9.48 0.83
N TYR A 80 -2.57 -8.57 0.66
CA TYR A 80 -3.95 -8.91 0.30
C TYR A 80 -4.04 -9.63 -1.05
N ALA A 81 -3.34 -9.11 -2.07
CA ALA A 81 -3.25 -9.77 -3.38
C ALA A 81 -2.73 -11.21 -3.25
N LYS A 82 -1.67 -11.41 -2.44
CA LYS A 82 -1.10 -12.74 -2.20
C LYS A 82 -2.08 -13.70 -1.53
N GLN A 83 -2.85 -13.24 -0.54
CA GLN A 83 -3.86 -14.06 0.14
C GLN A 83 -5.00 -14.51 -0.78
N LEU A 84 -5.30 -13.74 -1.82
CA LEU A 84 -6.29 -14.08 -2.84
C LEU A 84 -5.69 -14.83 -4.05
N GLY A 85 -4.38 -15.04 -4.09
CA GLY A 85 -3.70 -15.66 -5.23
C GLY A 85 -3.66 -14.77 -6.48
N ILE A 86 -3.74 -13.45 -6.32
CA ILE A 86 -3.70 -12.48 -7.41
C ILE A 86 -2.24 -12.10 -7.71
N ASP A 87 -1.85 -12.15 -8.99
CA ASP A 87 -0.59 -11.58 -9.45
C ASP A 87 -0.73 -10.06 -9.64
N PRO A 88 -0.01 -9.23 -8.86
CA PRO A 88 -0.23 -7.78 -8.86
C PRO A 88 0.23 -7.11 -10.16
N GLU A 89 1.26 -7.61 -10.83
CA GLU A 89 1.72 -7.07 -12.12
C GLU A 89 0.68 -7.30 -13.22
N THR A 90 0.17 -8.52 -13.32
CA THR A 90 -0.92 -8.89 -14.24
C THR A 90 -2.16 -8.07 -13.94
N ALA A 91 -2.59 -7.99 -12.68
CA ALA A 91 -3.77 -7.23 -12.29
C ALA A 91 -3.68 -5.74 -12.65
N ILE A 92 -2.52 -5.12 -12.47
CA ILE A 92 -2.28 -3.73 -12.87
C ILE A 92 -2.26 -3.62 -14.39
N ALA A 93 -1.53 -4.50 -15.08
CA ALA A 93 -1.38 -4.46 -16.52
C ALA A 93 -2.73 -4.59 -17.23
N GLU A 94 -3.55 -5.56 -16.82
CA GLU A 94 -4.89 -5.77 -17.38
C GLU A 94 -5.84 -4.60 -17.09
N LYS A 95 -5.71 -3.97 -15.92
CA LYS A 95 -6.60 -2.88 -15.53
C LYS A 95 -6.21 -1.53 -16.14
N TRP A 96 -4.94 -1.18 -16.16
CA TRP A 96 -4.48 0.20 -16.41
C TRP A 96 -3.85 0.38 -17.80
N PHE A 97 -3.07 -0.57 -18.29
CA PHE A 97 -2.32 -0.40 -19.55
C PHE A 97 -3.19 -0.35 -20.81
N PRO A 98 -4.43 -0.91 -20.88
CA PRO A 98 -5.31 -0.67 -22.03
C PRO A 98 -5.57 0.82 -22.31
N TYR A 99 -5.54 1.68 -21.28
CA TYR A 99 -5.77 3.12 -21.42
C TYR A 99 -4.55 3.90 -21.95
N GLU A 100 -3.36 3.29 -21.99
CA GLU A 100 -2.17 3.91 -22.61
C GLU A 100 -2.38 4.09 -24.12
N LYS A 101 -2.92 3.06 -24.77
CA LYS A 101 -3.18 3.06 -26.21
C LYS A 101 -4.28 4.04 -26.62
N THR A 102 -5.29 4.25 -25.78
CA THR A 102 -6.42 5.13 -26.10
C THR A 102 -6.03 6.62 -26.14
N ARG A 103 -4.95 7.01 -25.45
CA ARG A 103 -4.47 8.41 -25.42
C ARG A 103 -3.70 8.82 -26.68
N GLU A 104 -2.99 7.91 -27.32
CA GLU A 104 -2.21 8.22 -28.54
C GLU A 104 -3.11 8.42 -29.78
N ASP A 105 -4.25 7.72 -29.84
CA ASP A 105 -5.20 7.83 -30.94
C ASP A 105 -6.17 9.01 -30.81
N SER A 106 -6.28 9.61 -29.62
CA SER A 106 -7.14 10.79 -29.35
C SER A 106 -6.43 12.14 -29.60
N ALA A 107 -5.16 12.11 -30.00
CA ALA A 107 -4.33 13.28 -30.28
C ALA A 107 -4.04 13.50 -31.78
N LYS A 108 -4.74 12.79 -32.67
CA LYS A 108 -4.75 13.00 -34.13
C LYS A 108 -6.12 13.46 -34.60
#